data_AF-A0A2H9NXU6-F1
#
_entry.id   AF-A0A2H9NXU6-F1
#
_cell.length_a   1.000
_cell.length_b   1.000
_cell.length_c   1.000
_cell.angle_alpha   90.00
_cell.angle_beta   90.00
_cell.angle_gamma   90.00
#
_symmetry.space_group_name_H-M   'P 1'
#
loop_
_entity.id
_entity.type
_entity.pdbx_description
1 polymer ?
#
loop_
_entity_poly.entity_id
_entity_poly.type
_entity_poly.pdbx_seq_one_letter_code
_entity_poly.pdbx_strand_id
1 'polypeptide(L)' 'MKKMAKDLKVGQIVNLAGQKLKIQNIEFSEIGKQGKRKCRLELTNQRGEKTVLIRPEDYPFEVE' A
#
# COMPACT_ATOMS: atom_id res chain seq x y z
N MET A 1 4.23 -6.51 -11.75
CA MET A 1 4.37 -5.18 -12.40
C MET A 1 4.52 -4.10 -11.33
N LYS A 2 5.27 -3.01 -11.58
CA LYS A 2 5.35 -1.90 -10.62
C LYS A 2 4.14 -0.96 -10.77
N LYS A 3 3.50 -0.58 -9.67
CA LYS A 3 2.44 0.45 -9.60
C LYS A 3 2.77 1.46 -8.50
N MET A 4 2.32 2.70 -8.64
CA MET A 4 2.46 3.67 -7.55
C MET A 4 1.43 3.40 -6.45
N ALA A 5 1.72 3.84 -5.23
CA ALA A 5 0.82 3.66 -4.09
C ALA A 5 -0.59 4.22 -4.34
N LYS A 6 -0.69 5.32 -5.10
CA LYS A 6 -1.97 5.92 -5.53
C LYS A 6 -2.79 5.08 -6.51
N ASP A 7 -2.15 4.18 -7.25
CA ASP A 7 -2.78 3.34 -8.28
C ASP A 7 -3.18 1.95 -7.75
N LEU A 8 -2.89 1.68 -6.47
CA LEU A 8 -3.26 0.45 -5.79
C LEU A 8 -4.77 0.38 -5.54
N LYS A 9 -5.30 -0.84 -5.52
CA LYS A 9 -6.71 -1.11 -5.24
C LYS A 9 -6.85 -2.18 -4.16
N VAL A 10 -7.90 -2.06 -3.35
CA VAL A 10 -8.28 -3.11 -2.40
C VAL A 10 -8.46 -4.43 -3.14
N GLY A 11 -7.96 -5.51 -2.53
CA GLY A 11 -7.98 -6.84 -3.09
C GLY A 11 -6.73 -7.22 -3.91
N GLN A 12 -5.90 -6.26 -4.33
CA GLN A 12 -4.63 -6.56 -5.00
C GLN A 12 -3.62 -7.18 -4.05
N ILE A 13 -2.73 -8.00 -4.62
CA ILE A 13 -1.60 -8.60 -3.91
C ILE A 13 -0.35 -7.78 -4.22
N VAL A 14 0.30 -7.28 -3.18
CA VAL A 14 1.60 -6.63 -3.27
C VAL A 14 2.69 -7.55 -2.74
N ASN A 15 3.85 -7.52 -3.37
CA ASN A 15 5.04 -8.19 -2.88
C ASN A 15 5.87 -7.21 -2.05
N LEU A 16 6.00 -7.49 -0.75
CA LEU A 16 6.75 -6.66 0.18
C LEU A 16 7.77 -7.52 0.91
N ALA A 17 9.07 -7.25 0.74
CA ALA A 17 10.15 -8.02 1.36
C ALA A 17 10.03 -9.56 1.15
N GLY A 18 9.58 -9.97 -0.03
CA GLY A 18 9.38 -11.39 -0.39
C GLY A 18 8.07 -11.99 0.15
N GLN A 19 7.22 -11.20 0.80
CA GLN A 19 5.92 -11.64 1.29
C GLN A 19 4.79 -11.14 0.38
N LYS A 20 3.89 -12.05 0.02
CA LYS A 20 2.64 -11.72 -0.67
C LYS A 20 1.62 -11.24 0.34
N LEU A 21 1.22 -9.99 0.21
CA LEU A 21 0.28 -9.34 1.09
C LEU A 21 -0.92 -8.82 0.30
N LYS A 22 -2.13 -9.16 0.75
CA LYS A 22 -3.37 -8.69 0.14
C LYS A 22 -3.79 -7.36 0.77
N ILE A 23 -4.10 -6.36 -0.05
CA ILE A 23 -4.63 -5.07 0.41
C ILE A 23 -6.08 -5.26 0.88
N GLN A 24 -6.35 -4.93 2.13
CA GLN A 24 -7.69 -4.91 2.71
C GLN A 24 -8.28 -3.52 2.72
N ASN A 25 -7.48 -2.50 2.97
CA ASN A 25 -7.94 -1.12 3.02
C ASN A 25 -6.85 -0.15 2.52
N ILE A 26 -7.30 0.99 1.98
CA ILE A 26 -6.44 2.07 1.49
C ILE A 26 -7.01 3.39 1.99
N GLU A 27 -6.19 4.16 2.70
CA GLU A 27 -6.54 5.48 3.21
C GLU A 27 -5.52 6.51 2.70
N PHE A 28 -5.99 7.61 2.14
CA PHE A 28 -5.14 8.72 1.70
C PHE A 28 -5.31 9.90 2.65
N SER A 29 -4.20 10.50 3.05
CA SER A 29 -4.21 11.72 3.87
C SER A 29 -3.10 12.66 3.43
N GLU A 30 -3.31 13.96 3.63
CA GLU A 30 -2.30 14.96 3.32
C GLU A 30 -1.14 14.91 4.33
N ILE A 31 0.06 15.25 3.87
CA ILE A 31 1.28 15.37 4.67
C ILE A 31 1.93 16.73 4.40
N GLY A 32 2.06 17.53 5.46
CA GLY A 32 2.74 18.83 5.39
C GLY A 32 1.92 19.92 4.69
N LYS A 33 2.58 21.04 4.37
CA LYS A 33 1.94 22.26 3.83
C LYS A 33 1.85 22.34 2.30
N GLN A 34 2.39 21.36 1.58
CA GLN A 34 2.57 21.41 0.11
C GLN A 34 1.70 20.40 -0.67
N GLY A 35 0.59 19.93 -0.10
CA GLY A 35 -0.38 19.08 -0.82
C GLY A 35 0.12 17.67 -1.17
N LYS A 36 1.26 17.22 -0.62
CA LYS A 36 1.72 15.83 -0.76
C LYS A 36 0.80 14.92 0.04
N ARG A 37 0.50 13.73 -0.48
CA ARG A 37 -0.35 12.74 0.22
C ARG A 37 0.46 11.50 0.61
N LYS A 38 0.11 10.91 1.75
CA LYS A 38 0.50 9.54 2.13
C LYS A 38 -0.64 8.60 1.83
N CYS A 39 -0.26 7.40 1.43
CA CYS A 39 -1.10 6.23 1.34
C CYS A 39 -0.83 5.36 2.57
N ARG A 40 -1.86 5.08 3.35
CA ARG A 40 -1.88 4.09 4.42
C ARG A 40 -2.59 2.84 3.90
N LEU A 41 -1.84 1.75 3.83
CA LEU A 41 -2.30 0.46 3.36
C LEU A 41 -2.46 -0.47 4.55
N GLU A 42 -3.64 -1.07 4.69
CA GLU A 42 -3.84 -2.21 5.58
C GLU A 42 -3.75 -3.48 4.75
N LEU A 43 -2.79 -4.33 5.10
CA LEU A 43 -2.40 -5.51 4.35
C LEU A 43 -2.59 -6.75 5.21
N THR A 44 -2.91 -7.89 4.60
CA THR A 44 -2.96 -9.19 5.28
C THR A 44 -2.13 -10.22 4.54
N ASN A 45 -1.36 -11.03 5.27
CA ASN A 45 -0.70 -12.20 4.68
C ASN A 45 -1.65 -13.42 4.61
N GLN A 46 -1.17 -14.53 4.06
CA GLN A 46 -1.93 -15.79 3.97
C GLN A 46 -2.26 -16.41 5.34
N ARG A 47 -1.55 -16.01 6.40
CA ARG A 47 -1.80 -16.47 7.78
C ARG A 47 -2.83 -15.60 8.51
N GLY A 48 -3.36 -14.56 7.86
CA GLY A 48 -4.31 -13.63 8.46
C GLY A 48 -3.66 -12.55 9.34
N GLU A 49 -2.33 -12.47 9.38
CA GLU A 49 -1.62 -11.43 10.12
C GLU A 49 -1.78 -10.09 9.39
N LYS A 50 -2.12 -9.05 10.17
CA LYS A 50 -2.33 -7.70 9.66
C LYS A 50 -1.02 -6.92 9.70
N THR A 51 -0.74 -6.19 8.63
CA THR A 51 0.40 -5.27 8.51
C THR A 51 -0.11 -3.93 8.03
N VAL A 52 0.27 -2.84 8.70
CA VAL A 52 -0.03 -1.48 8.27
C VAL A 52 1.23 -0.89 7.65
N LEU A 53 1.11 -0.35 6.44
CA LEU A 53 2.20 0.29 5.73
C LEU A 53 1.83 1.70 5.34
N ILE A 54 2.68 2.67 5.68
CA ILE A 54 2.47 4.08 5.33
C ILE A 54 3.61 4.51 4.43
N ARG A 55 3.28 4.98 3.21
CA ARG A 55 4.24 5.46 2.22
C ARG A 55 3.69 6.69 1.48
N PRO A 56 4.55 7.53 0.89
CA PRO A 56 4.12 8.56 -0.07
C PRO A 56 3.27 7.99 -1.21
N GLU A 57 2.35 8.78 -1.77
CA GLU A 57 1.45 8.35 -2.85
C GLU A 57 2.17 7.90 -4.14
N ASP A 58 3.39 8.39 -4.36
CA ASP A 58 4.26 8.12 -5.51
C ASP A 58 5.22 6.95 -5.27
N TYR A 59 5.19 6.32 -4.09
CA TYR A 59 6.05 5.19 -3.78
C TYR A 59 5.74 3.98 -4.67
N PRO A 60 6.75 3.36 -5.32
CA PRO A 60 6.52 2.22 -6.20
C PRO A 60 6.35 0.91 -5.42
N PHE A 61 5.29 0.18 -5.73
CA PHE A 61 4.98 -1.16 -5.23
C PHE A 61 5.08 -2.20 -6.32
N GLU A 62 5.61 -3.37 -5.99
CA GLU A 62 5.54 -4.54 -6.85
C GLU A 62 4.20 -5.24 -6.63
N VAL A 63 3.39 -5.32 -7.68
CA VAL A 63 2.04 -5.89 -7.67
C VAL A 63 2.02 -7.13 -8.54
N GLU A 64 1.38 -8.19 -8.04
CA GLU A 64 1.10 -9.43 -8.76
C GLU A 64 -0.19 -9.32 -9.59
#